data_AF-A0A4W5N306-F1
#
_entry.id   AF-A0A4W5N306-F1
#
_cell.length_a   1.000
_cell.length_b   1.000
_cell.length_c   1.000
_cell.angle_alpha   90.00
_cell.angle_beta   90.00
_cell.angle_gamma   90.00
#
_symmetry.space_group_name_H-M   'P 1'
#
loop_
_entity.id
_entity.type
_entity.pdbx_description
1 polymer ?
#
loop_
_entity_poly.entity_id
_entity_poly.type
_entity_poly.pdbx_seq_one_letter_code
_entity_poly.pdbx_strand_id
1 'polypeptide(L)'
;MASAAPPPAAVSTATENPSSSTAAGECGNQDSTFECNICLDTSKDAVISLCGHLFCWPCLHQWLETRPNRQVCPVCKAGISRDKVIPLYGRGSTDQQDPRWPLVYFQ
;
A
#
# COMPACT_ATOMS: atom_id res chain seq x y z
N MET A 1 12.29 48.67 25.65
CA MET A 1 13.50 49.00 24.87
C MET A 1 13.67 47.95 23.80
N ALA A 2 13.58 48.40 22.55
CA ALA A 2 13.58 47.59 21.33
C ALA A 2 14.94 46.92 21.09
N SER A 3 14.93 45.80 20.38
CA SER A 3 15.62 45.70 19.08
C SER A 3 15.42 44.32 18.47
N ALA A 4 14.83 44.30 17.28
CA ALA A 4 14.94 43.20 16.34
C ALA A 4 16.27 43.32 15.59
N ALA A 5 16.89 42.19 15.24
CA ALA A 5 17.88 42.09 14.18
C ALA A 5 17.74 40.73 13.45
N PRO A 6 18.02 40.67 12.14
CA PRO A 6 17.48 39.68 11.19
C PRO A 6 18.33 38.39 11.06
N PRO A 7 17.81 37.32 10.43
CA PRO A 7 18.65 36.18 10.03
C PRO A 7 19.45 36.50 8.75
N PRO A 8 20.71 36.03 8.62
CA PRO A 8 21.49 36.21 7.40
C PRO A 8 21.07 35.21 6.31
N ALA A 9 21.09 35.69 5.07
CA ALA A 9 20.86 34.92 3.85
C ALA A 9 22.09 34.07 3.45
N ALA A 10 21.79 32.88 2.95
CA ALA A 10 22.49 32.03 1.97
C ALA A 10 24.03 32.05 1.84
N VAL A 11 24.65 30.86 1.90
CA VAL A 11 25.64 30.47 0.88
C VAL A 11 25.64 28.95 0.66
N SER A 12 25.67 28.58 -0.62
CA SER A 12 25.73 27.24 -1.17
C SER A 12 27.14 26.66 -1.09
N THR A 13 27.28 25.35 -0.85
CA THR A 13 28.38 24.57 -1.42
C THR A 13 27.88 23.20 -1.85
N ALA A 14 27.99 22.97 -3.15
CA ALA A 14 27.77 21.72 -3.83
C ALA A 14 28.89 20.71 -3.47
N THR A 15 28.52 19.45 -3.31
CA THR A 15 29.45 18.33 -3.47
C THR A 15 28.75 17.24 -4.29
N GLU A 16 28.87 17.42 -5.59
CA GLU A 16 29.21 16.44 -6.64
C GLU A 16 29.03 14.95 -6.34
N ASN A 17 28.11 14.35 -7.12
CA ASN A 17 27.97 12.93 -7.42
C ASN A 17 29.29 12.32 -7.94
N PRO A 18 29.55 11.04 -7.65
CA PRO A 18 29.56 10.12 -8.78
C PRO A 18 29.01 8.73 -8.42
N SER A 19 28.01 8.28 -9.15
CA SER A 19 27.80 6.85 -9.38
C SER A 19 27.17 6.68 -10.75
N SER A 20 28.08 6.52 -11.71
CA SER A 20 27.80 6.09 -13.07
C SER A 20 27.18 4.70 -13.07
N SER A 21 26.02 4.57 -13.72
CA SER A 21 25.60 3.34 -14.39
C SER A 21 24.75 3.72 -15.61
N THR A 22 25.44 3.68 -16.74
CA THR A 22 25.04 3.39 -18.12
C THR A 22 23.54 3.26 -18.45
N ALA A 23 23.13 4.00 -19.48
CA ALA A 23 21.78 4.02 -20.04
C ALA A 23 21.35 2.70 -20.72
N ALA A 24 20.12 2.28 -20.42
CA ALA A 24 19.24 1.61 -21.37
C ALA A 24 17.83 2.17 -21.12
N GLY A 25 17.19 2.68 -22.16
CA GLY A 25 15.84 3.23 -22.05
C GLY A 25 14.84 2.12 -21.81
N GLU A 26 14.21 2.13 -20.66
CA GLU A 26 12.90 1.52 -20.48
C GLU A 26 11.87 2.64 -20.43
N CYS A 27 11.16 2.85 -21.55
CA CYS A 27 9.78 3.31 -21.48
C CYS A 27 8.93 2.16 -20.92
N GLY A 28 9.26 1.71 -19.71
CA GLY A 28 8.50 0.70 -19.02
C GLY A 28 7.18 1.35 -18.66
N ASN A 29 6.10 0.87 -19.28
CA ASN A 29 4.77 1.05 -18.76
C ASN A 29 4.85 0.70 -17.28
N GLN A 30 4.86 1.72 -16.39
CA GLN A 30 4.76 1.50 -14.96
C GLN A 30 3.30 1.08 -14.72
N ASP A 31 2.98 -0.15 -15.14
CA ASP A 31 1.75 -0.82 -14.75
C ASP A 31 1.76 -0.76 -13.24
N SER A 32 0.93 0.14 -12.71
CA SER A 32 0.90 0.43 -11.29
C SER A 32 0.29 -0.77 -10.61
N THR A 33 1.14 -1.70 -10.16
CA THR A 33 0.72 -2.88 -9.44
C THR A 33 0.28 -2.49 -8.04
N PHE A 34 -0.80 -3.09 -7.56
CA PHE A 34 -1.29 -2.85 -6.20
C PHE A 34 -0.42 -3.64 -5.20
N GLU A 35 0.20 -2.98 -4.22
CA GLU A 35 1.05 -3.62 -3.21
C GLU A 35 0.32 -3.85 -1.87
N CYS A 36 0.48 -5.04 -1.30
CA CYS A 36 -0.18 -5.42 -0.04
C CYS A 36 0.59 -4.91 1.18
N ASN A 37 -0.08 -4.20 2.10
CA ASN A 37 0.50 -3.67 3.34
C ASN A 37 0.80 -4.72 4.45
N ILE A 38 0.82 -6.02 4.11
CA ILE A 38 1.12 -7.11 5.06
C ILE A 38 2.30 -7.94 4.53
N CYS A 39 2.21 -8.44 3.30
CA CYS A 39 3.29 -9.23 2.68
C CYS A 39 4.28 -8.39 1.86
N LEU A 40 3.98 -7.11 1.59
CA LEU A 40 4.83 -6.18 0.83
C LEU A 40 5.17 -6.69 -0.58
N ASP A 41 4.20 -7.36 -1.21
CA ASP A 41 4.30 -7.92 -2.56
C ASP A 41 3.02 -7.55 -3.34
N THR A 42 3.01 -7.84 -4.64
CA THR A 42 1.86 -7.67 -5.53
C THR A 42 0.63 -8.35 -4.95
N SER A 43 -0.45 -7.59 -4.88
CA SER A 43 -1.67 -7.99 -4.18
C SER A 43 -2.44 -9.01 -4.99
N LYS A 44 -2.45 -10.25 -4.49
CA LYS A 44 -3.34 -11.32 -4.96
C LYS A 44 -4.69 -11.11 -4.30
N ASP A 45 -5.75 -11.15 -5.10
CA ASP A 45 -7.11 -10.98 -4.57
C ASP A 45 -7.25 -9.69 -3.76
N ALA A 46 -6.84 -8.58 -4.38
CA ALA A 46 -6.69 -7.29 -3.72
C ALA A 46 -8.01 -6.80 -3.10
N VAL A 47 -7.95 -6.40 -1.83
CA VAL A 47 -9.06 -5.78 -1.11
C VAL A 47 -8.62 -4.47 -0.49
N ILE A 48 -9.51 -3.48 -0.47
CA ILE A 48 -9.33 -2.22 0.25
C ILE A 48 -10.28 -2.17 1.45
N SER A 49 -9.72 -1.79 2.60
CA SER A 49 -10.50 -1.42 3.78
C SER A 49 -11.22 -0.07 3.62
N LEU A 50 -12.28 0.20 4.39
CA LEU A 50 -12.93 1.53 4.33
C LEU A 50 -12.01 2.72 4.69
N CYS A 51 -10.90 2.45 5.38
CA CYS A 51 -9.86 3.45 5.65
C CYS A 51 -8.84 3.64 4.52
N GLY A 52 -8.99 2.94 3.39
CA GLY A 52 -8.17 3.13 2.19
C GLY A 52 -6.90 2.27 2.09
N HIS A 53 -6.58 1.46 3.10
CA HIS A 53 -5.40 0.59 3.05
C HIS A 53 -5.69 -0.71 2.29
N LEU A 54 -4.72 -1.13 1.50
CA LEU A 54 -4.80 -2.23 0.53
C LEU A 54 -4.06 -3.47 1.01
N PHE A 55 -4.68 -4.63 0.82
CA PHE A 55 -4.15 -5.92 1.24
C PHE A 55 -4.48 -7.03 0.24
N CYS A 56 -3.71 -8.12 0.26
CA CYS A 56 -4.20 -9.41 -0.23
C CYS A 56 -5.35 -9.88 0.66
N TRP A 57 -6.42 -10.42 0.08
CA TRP A 57 -7.48 -11.07 0.83
C TRP A 57 -6.98 -12.14 1.82
N PRO A 58 -6.13 -13.12 1.46
CA PRO A 58 -5.64 -14.12 2.41
C PRO A 58 -4.84 -13.52 3.57
N CYS A 59 -4.03 -12.48 3.31
CA CYS A 59 -3.25 -11.82 4.36
C CYS A 59 -4.15 -11.10 5.36
N LEU A 60 -5.15 -10.36 4.86
CA LEU A 60 -6.08 -9.67 5.73
C LEU A 60 -6.98 -10.67 6.48
N HIS A 61 -7.42 -11.74 5.83
CA HIS A 61 -8.23 -12.78 6.45
C HIS A 61 -7.53 -13.40 7.66
N GLN A 62 -6.30 -13.88 7.48
CA GLN A 62 -5.48 -14.44 8.57
C GLN A 62 -5.33 -13.45 9.74
N TRP A 63 -5.16 -12.16 9.43
CA TRP A 63 -5.07 -11.11 10.45
C TRP A 63 -6.35 -10.99 11.28
N LEU A 64 -7.52 -11.02 10.63
CA LEU A 64 -8.81 -10.93 11.30
C LEU A 64 -9.10 -12.18 12.14
N GLU A 65 -8.74 -13.38 11.65
CA GLU A 65 -8.92 -14.64 12.39
C GLU A 65 -8.03 -14.75 13.63
N THR A 66 -6.79 -14.27 13.54
CA THR A 66 -5.84 -14.30 14.67
C THR A 66 -6.28 -13.31 15.78
N ARG A 67 -7.18 -12.37 15.50
CA ARG A 67 -7.52 -11.25 16.39
C ARG A 67 -9.03 -10.99 16.47
N PRO A 68 -9.86 -11.98 16.86
CA PRO A 68 -11.33 -11.86 16.81
C PRO A 68 -11.86 -10.69 17.65
N ASN A 69 -11.22 -10.40 18.79
CA ASN A 69 -11.62 -9.31 19.69
C ASN A 69 -11.05 -7.94 19.29
N ARG A 70 -10.21 -7.85 18.25
CA ARG A 70 -9.52 -6.62 17.85
C ARG A 70 -9.41 -6.50 16.34
N GLN A 71 -10.56 -6.29 15.72
CA GLN A 71 -10.71 -6.11 14.28
C GLN A 71 -10.31 -4.67 13.88
N VAL A 72 -9.00 -4.44 13.74
CA VAL A 72 -8.42 -3.14 13.36
C VAL A 72 -7.50 -3.26 12.15
N CYS A 73 -7.45 -2.21 11.34
CA CYS A 73 -6.53 -2.07 10.22
C CYS A 73 -5.07 -2.27 10.68
N PRO A 74 -4.27 -3.14 10.02
CA PRO A 74 -2.85 -3.30 10.33
C PRO A 74 -2.05 -2.00 10.28
N VAL A 75 -2.44 -1.07 9.39
CA VAL A 75 -1.73 0.19 9.16
C VAL A 75 -2.20 1.27 10.15
N CYS A 76 -3.42 1.80 9.97
CA CYS A 76 -3.90 2.98 10.71
C CYS A 76 -4.74 2.67 11.96
N LYS A 77 -4.99 1.40 12.28
CA LYS A 77 -5.80 0.95 13.42
C LYS A 77 -7.30 1.33 13.38
N ALA A 78 -7.80 1.88 12.27
CA ALA A 78 -9.23 2.07 12.06
C ALA A 78 -10.00 0.74 12.16
N GLY A 79 -11.25 0.78 12.61
CA GLY A 79 -12.10 -0.41 12.67
C GLY A 79 -12.30 -1.02 11.29
N ILE A 80 -12.18 -2.35 11.21
CA ILE A 80 -12.36 -3.12 9.97
C ILE A 80 -13.20 -4.35 10.28
N SER A 81 -13.88 -4.92 9.28
CA SER A 81 -14.52 -6.23 9.39
C SER A 81 -14.51 -6.91 8.03
N ARG A 82 -14.66 -8.23 8.02
CA ARG A 82 -14.71 -9.04 6.80
C ARG A 82 -15.72 -8.52 5.77
N ASP A 83 -16.91 -8.11 6.21
CA ASP A 83 -17.98 -7.63 5.31
C ASP A 83 -17.79 -6.18 4.86
N LYS A 84 -16.83 -5.45 5.46
CA LYS A 84 -16.56 -4.03 5.20
C LYS A 84 -15.26 -3.81 4.42
N VAL A 85 -14.86 -4.79 3.62
CA VAL A 85 -13.76 -4.66 2.67
C VAL A 85 -14.31 -4.73 1.26
N ILE A 86 -13.70 -3.95 0.38
CA ILE A 86 -14.11 -3.77 -1.01
C ILE A 86 -13.05 -4.45 -1.88
N PRO A 87 -13.40 -5.56 -2.58
CA PRO A 87 -12.50 -6.15 -3.56
C PRO A 87 -12.19 -5.19 -4.71
N LEU A 88 -10.96 -5.25 -5.23
CA LEU A 88 -10.56 -4.53 -6.43
C LEU A 88 -10.53 -5.45 -7.63
N TYR A 89 -11.22 -5.02 -8.67
CA TYR A 89 -11.34 -5.71 -9.94
C TYR A 89 -10.65 -4.86 -11.03
N GLY A 90 -9.60 -5.41 -11.64
CA GLY A 90 -8.84 -4.76 -12.70
C GLY A 90 -9.55 -4.83 -14.06
N ARG A 91 -9.26 -3.89 -14.97
CA ARG A 91 -9.69 -3.99 -16.37
C ARG A 91 -8.91 -5.13 -17.04
N GLY A 92 -9.62 -6.15 -17.53
CA GLY A 92 -9.02 -7.25 -18.31
C GLY A 92 -9.20 -8.65 -17.73
N SER A 93 -9.88 -8.82 -16.59
CA SER A 93 -10.15 -10.14 -16.02
C SER A 93 -11.54 -10.64 -16.43
N THR A 94 -11.61 -11.65 -17.29
CA THR A 94 -12.88 -12.25 -17.77
C THR A 94 -13.59 -13.13 -16.75
N ASP A 95 -12.88 -13.60 -15.70
CA ASP A 95 -13.39 -14.57 -14.72
C ASP A 95 -13.13 -14.13 -13.27
N GLN A 96 -13.51 -12.90 -12.91
CA GLN A 96 -13.24 -12.35 -11.57
C GLN A 96 -14.35 -12.73 -10.59
N GLN A 97 -14.11 -13.78 -9.80
CA GLN A 97 -14.93 -14.13 -8.63
C GLN A 97 -14.55 -13.23 -7.45
N ASP A 98 -15.51 -12.94 -6.58
CA ASP A 98 -15.25 -12.18 -5.37
C ASP A 98 -14.26 -12.97 -4.50
N PRO A 99 -13.08 -12.44 -4.15
CA PRO A 99 -12.10 -13.23 -3.38
C PRO A 99 -12.59 -13.63 -1.99
N ARG A 100 -13.64 -12.96 -1.49
CA ARG A 100 -14.32 -13.31 -0.24
C ARG A 100 -15.22 -14.55 -0.40
N TRP A 101 -15.45 -15.00 -1.65
CA TRP A 101 -16.33 -16.08 -2.10
C TRP A 101 -15.72 -16.86 -3.30
N PRO A 102 -15.19 -18.09 -3.15
CA PRO A 102 -15.71 -19.18 -2.34
C PRO A 102 -14.81 -19.47 -1.13
N LEU A 103 -15.12 -20.51 -0.37
CA LEU A 103 -14.34 -20.95 0.80
C LEU A 103 -12.94 -21.52 0.44
N VAL A 104 -12.25 -21.03 -0.59
CA VAL A 104 -10.94 -21.55 -1.03
C VAL A 104 -9.85 -21.40 0.03
N TYR A 105 -10.08 -20.53 1.02
CA TYR A 105 -9.21 -20.31 2.17
C TYR A 105 -9.71 -20.94 3.48
N PHE A 106 -10.73 -21.82 3.45
CA PHE A 106 -11.28 -22.48 4.65
C PHE A 106 -10.97 -23.99 4.71
N GLN A 107 -9.94 -24.47 4.00
CA GLN A 107 -9.56 -25.88 4.02
C GLN A 107 -8.41 -26.18 4.97
#